data_AF-A0A7J4E373-F1
#
_entry.id   AF-A0A7J4E373-F1
#
_cell.length_a   1.000
_cell.length_b   1.000
_cell.length_c   1.000
_cell.angle_alpha   90.00
_cell.angle_beta   90.00
_cell.angle_gamma   90.00
#
_symmetry.space_group_name_H-M   'P 1'
#
loop_
_entity.id
_entity.type
_entity.pdbx_description
1 polymer ?
#
loop_
_entity_poly.entity_id
_entity_poly.type
_entity_poly.pdbx_seq_one_letter_code
_entity_poly.pdbx_strand_id
1 'polypeptide(L)'
;MKGYESEYLTQLEKNFFQAYEVAKKARSKGFDPLPTPEPIPTVDLAERVEKSVGPPGIASRIRELNALMPREEMAFKIAEEITLGRFGNKGVAA
;
A
#
# COMPACT_ATOMS: atom_id res chain seq x y z
N MET A 1 -21.41 0.58 -21.36
CA MET A 1 -20.43 1.53 -20.78
C MET A 1 -19.35 0.89 -19.89
N LYS A 2 -19.38 -0.42 -19.56
CA LYS A 2 -18.35 -1.07 -18.71
C LYS A 2 -16.99 -1.36 -19.38
N GLY A 3 -16.86 -1.18 -20.69
CA GLY A 3 -15.61 -1.50 -21.43
C GLY A 3 -14.58 -0.36 -21.49
N TYR A 4 -15.03 0.89 -21.58
CA TYR A 4 -14.15 2.04 -21.80
C TYR A 4 -13.31 2.42 -20.57
N GLU A 5 -13.86 2.34 -19.36
CA GLU A 5 -13.09 2.59 -18.13
C GLU A 5 -11.94 1.59 -17.97
N SER A 6 -12.19 0.32 -18.33
CA SER A 6 -11.17 -0.73 -18.22
C SER A 6 -10.02 -0.49 -19.19
N GLU A 7 -10.29 -0.10 -20.44
CA GLU A 7 -9.24 0.15 -21.44
C GLU A 7 -8.40 1.38 -21.10
N TYR A 8 -9.05 2.47 -20.68
CA TYR A 8 -8.38 3.68 -20.22
C TYR A 8 -7.44 3.42 -19.03
N LEU A 9 -7.95 2.76 -17.98
CA LEU A 9 -7.15 2.44 -16.80
C LEU A 9 -6.00 1.49 -17.14
N THR A 10 -6.23 0.50 -18.00
CA THR A 10 -5.18 -0.41 -18.48
C THR A 10 -4.08 0.35 -19.21
N GLN A 11 -4.45 1.32 -20.05
CA GLN A 11 -3.47 2.12 -20.78
C GLN A 11 -2.65 3.04 -19.84
N LEU A 12 -3.30 3.63 -18.82
CA LEU A 12 -2.60 4.39 -17.77
C LEU A 12 -1.63 3.51 -17.00
N GLU A 13 -2.07 2.34 -16.55
CA GLU A 13 -1.26 1.39 -15.81
C GLU A 13 -0.04 0.94 -16.63
N LYS A 14 -0.24 0.60 -17.90
CA LYS A 14 0.83 0.25 -18.84
C LYS A 14 1.85 1.38 -18.97
N ASN A 15 1.40 2.62 -19.21
CA ASN A 15 2.28 3.77 -19.36
C ASN A 15 3.05 4.09 -18.07
N PHE A 16 2.38 3.97 -16.93
CA PHE A 16 2.99 4.13 -15.62
C PHE A 16 4.12 3.12 -15.40
N PHE A 17 3.88 1.82 -15.63
CA PHE A 17 4.89 0.80 -15.43
C PHE A 17 6.04 0.88 -16.45
N GLN A 18 5.78 1.34 -17.67
CA GLN A 18 6.84 1.67 -18.63
C GLN A 18 7.78 2.74 -18.09
N ALA A 19 7.25 3.84 -17.55
CA ALA A 19 8.05 4.89 -16.93
C ALA A 19 8.76 4.40 -15.66
N TYR A 20 8.08 3.59 -14.84
CA TYR A 20 8.63 3.02 -13.62
C TYR A 20 9.84 2.11 -13.89
N GLU A 21 9.79 1.29 -14.94
CA GLU A 21 10.92 0.44 -15.35
C GLU A 21 12.12 1.25 -15.85
N VAL A 22 11.90 2.38 -16.52
CA VAL A 22 12.99 3.32 -16.86
C VAL A 22 13.62 3.88 -15.58
N ALA A 23 12.81 4.35 -14.63
CA ALA A 23 13.29 4.86 -13.35
C ALA A 23 14.08 3.79 -12.57
N LYS A 24 13.59 2.55 -12.56
CA LYS A 24 14.26 1.40 -11.90
C LYS A 24 15.63 1.12 -12.49
N LYS A 25 15.76 1.11 -13.83
CA LYS A 25 17.05 0.94 -14.52
C LYS A 25 18.01 2.11 -14.32
N ALA A 26 17.49 3.32 -14.15
CA ALA A 26 18.31 4.49 -13.85
C ALA A 26 18.86 4.42 -12.41
N ARG A 27 17.96 4.19 -11.44
CA ARG A 27 18.29 4.08 -10.01
C ARG A 27 19.22 2.91 -9.70
N SER A 28 19.09 1.79 -10.40
CA SER A 28 19.96 0.61 -10.22
C SER A 28 21.43 0.87 -10.56
N LYS A 29 21.77 1.99 -11.20
CA LYS A 29 23.15 2.41 -11.45
C LYS A 29 23.85 2.96 -10.20
N GLY A 30 23.11 3.23 -9.13
CA GLY A 30 23.68 3.65 -7.83
C GLY A 30 24.10 5.13 -7.77
N PHE A 31 23.57 5.98 -8.64
CA PHE A 31 23.82 7.43 -8.60
C PHE A 31 22.91 8.19 -7.63
N ASP A 32 21.81 7.56 -7.19
CA ASP A 32 20.81 8.10 -6.27
C ASP A 32 20.93 7.46 -4.87
N PRO A 33 20.34 8.05 -3.81
CA PRO A 33 20.41 7.53 -2.44
C PRO A 33 19.90 6.09 -2.28
N LEU A 34 18.95 5.67 -3.12
CA LEU A 34 18.41 4.31 -3.13
C LEU A 34 18.50 3.72 -4.55
N PRO A 35 18.88 2.42 -4.67
CA PRO A 35 19.02 1.75 -5.96
C PRO A 35 17.67 1.41 -6.62
N THR A 36 16.56 1.80 -5.99
CA THR A 36 15.19 1.56 -6.45
C THR A 36 14.39 2.86 -6.41
N PRO A 37 13.34 3.01 -7.24
CA PRO A 37 12.41 4.14 -7.12
C PRO A 37 11.83 4.22 -5.71
N GLU A 38 11.84 5.42 -5.12
CA GLU A 38 11.28 5.69 -3.79
C GLU A 38 9.75 5.60 -3.74
N PRO A 39 8.99 6.09 -4.75
CA PRO A 39 7.54 5.95 -4.74
C PRO A 39 7.15 4.49 -4.94
N ILE A 40 6.47 3.90 -3.96
CA ILE A 40 6.01 2.51 -4.03
C ILE A 40 4.62 2.48 -4.67
N PRO A 41 4.43 1.77 -5.80
CA PRO A 41 3.10 1.61 -6.40
C PRO A 41 2.15 0.87 -5.45
N THR A 42 0.90 1.35 -5.36
CA THR A 42 -0.18 0.76 -4.55
C THR A 42 -1.44 0.68 -5.38
N VAL A 43 -2.22 -0.40 -5.23
CA VAL A 43 -3.47 -0.64 -5.94
C VAL A 43 -4.65 0.06 -5.26
N ASP A 44 -4.68 0.06 -3.92
CA ASP A 44 -5.81 0.60 -3.17
C ASP A 44 -5.39 1.35 -1.89
N LEU A 45 -6.39 1.90 -1.20
CA LEU A 45 -6.19 2.62 0.06
C LEU A 45 -5.55 1.74 1.14
N ALA A 46 -5.94 0.47 1.24
CA ALA A 46 -5.46 -0.43 2.27
C ALA A 46 -3.96 -0.74 2.08
N GLU A 47 -3.56 -1.03 0.85
CA GLU A 47 -2.17 -1.27 0.49
C GLU A 47 -1.30 -0.02 0.67
N ARG A 48 -1.87 1.17 0.39
CA ARG A 48 -1.21 2.44 0.65
C ARG A 48 -0.95 2.66 2.14
N VAL A 49 -1.87 2.28 3.03
CA VAL A 49 -1.63 2.33 4.48
C VAL A 49 -0.50 1.39 4.86
N GLU A 50 -0.54 0.13 4.41
CA GLU A 50 0.49 -0.86 4.74
C GLU A 50 1.88 -0.46 4.24
N LYS A 51 2.00 -0.02 2.98
CA LYS A 51 3.28 0.38 2.39
C LYS A 51 3.80 1.72 2.92
N SER A 52 2.93 2.59 3.42
CA SER A 52 3.31 3.90 3.95
C SER A 52 3.69 3.87 5.43
N VAL A 53 2.89 3.20 6.26
CA VAL A 53 3.05 3.24 7.73
C VAL A 53 3.04 1.86 8.37
N GLY A 54 2.74 0.81 7.61
CA GLY A 54 2.56 -0.54 8.14
C GLY A 54 1.41 -0.61 9.15
N PRO A 55 1.42 -1.61 10.05
CA PRO A 55 2.31 -2.79 10.07
C PRO A 55 2.03 -3.77 8.92
N PRO A 56 2.94 -4.73 8.65
CA PRO A 56 2.70 -5.78 7.68
C PRO A 56 1.41 -6.57 7.97
N GLY A 57 0.63 -6.86 6.92
CA GLY A 57 -0.65 -7.57 7.02
C GLY A 57 -1.86 -6.68 7.33
N ILE A 58 -1.67 -5.39 7.59
CA ILE A 58 -2.79 -4.48 7.90
C ILE A 58 -3.73 -4.27 6.71
N ALA A 59 -3.25 -4.32 5.47
CA ALA A 59 -4.11 -4.05 4.31
C ALA A 59 -5.22 -5.11 4.18
N SER A 60 -4.91 -6.39 4.44
CA SER A 60 -5.93 -7.45 4.44
C SER A 60 -7.02 -7.16 5.46
N ARG A 61 -6.61 -6.75 6.67
CA ARG A 61 -7.55 -6.49 7.76
C ARG A 61 -8.42 -5.26 7.51
N ILE A 62 -7.84 -4.21 6.92
CA ILE A 62 -8.59 -3.01 6.50
C ILE A 62 -9.68 -3.40 5.48
N ARG A 63 -9.36 -4.25 4.49
CA ARG A 63 -10.36 -4.70 3.49
C ARG A 63 -11.50 -5.49 4.13
N GLU A 64 -11.18 -6.38 5.06
CA GLU A 64 -12.18 -7.15 5.80
C GLU A 64 -13.12 -6.23 6.59
N LEU A 65 -12.57 -5.29 7.35
CA LEU A 65 -13.37 -4.41 8.21
C LEU A 65 -14.16 -3.37 7.40
N ASN A 66 -13.62 -2.89 6.29
CA ASN A 66 -14.31 -1.93 5.42
C ASN A 66 -15.61 -2.49 4.82
N ALA A 67 -15.76 -3.82 4.75
CA ALA A 67 -17.01 -4.46 4.35
C ALA A 67 -18.04 -4.60 5.48
N LEU A 68 -17.62 -4.42 6.75
CA LEU A 68 -18.41 -4.70 7.93
C LEU A 68 -18.81 -3.45 8.73
N MET A 69 -18.02 -2.37 8.65
CA MET A 69 -18.22 -1.17 9.46
C MET A 69 -17.83 0.12 8.73
N PRO A 70 -18.35 1.28 9.18
CA PRO A 70 -17.94 2.59 8.69
C PRO A 70 -16.44 2.84 8.86
N ARG A 71 -15.90 3.77 8.07
CA ARG A 71 -14.47 4.06 8.02
C ARG A 71 -13.92 4.54 9.36
N GLU A 72 -14.71 5.32 10.07
CA GLU A 72 -14.37 5.92 11.36
C GLU A 72 -14.25 4.83 12.44
N GLU A 73 -15.21 3.92 12.50
CA GLU A 73 -15.20 2.77 13.43
C GLU A 73 -14.07 1.79 13.10
N MET A 74 -13.83 1.55 11.81
CA MET A 74 -12.73 0.71 11.32
C MET A 74 -11.38 1.21 11.83
N ALA A 75 -11.15 2.52 11.81
CA ALA A 75 -9.89 3.10 12.27
C ALA A 75 -9.65 2.80 13.77
N PHE A 76 -10.68 2.95 14.61
CA PHE A 76 -10.57 2.59 16.03
C PHE A 76 -10.39 1.09 16.24
N LYS A 77 -11.08 0.25 15.45
CA LYS A 77 -10.93 -1.19 15.56
C LYS A 77 -9.52 -1.66 15.19
N ILE A 78 -8.94 -1.10 14.14
CA ILE A 78 -7.56 -1.35 13.75
C ILE A 78 -6.59 -0.89 14.84
N ALA A 79 -6.80 0.30 15.42
CA ALA A 79 -5.98 0.79 16.52
C ALA A 79 -6.01 -0.16 17.73
N GLU A 80 -7.19 -0.64 18.12
CA GLU A 80 -7.36 -1.67 19.16
C GLU A 80 -6.61 -2.96 18.82
N GLU A 81 -6.72 -3.46 17.59
CA GLU A 81 -6.03 -4.69 17.19
C GLU A 81 -4.50 -4.54 17.17
N ILE A 82 -3.99 -3.35 16.85
CA ILE A 82 -2.56 -3.02 16.95
C ILE A 82 -2.11 -3.04 18.42
N THR A 83 -2.85 -2.39 19.33
CA THR A 83 -2.48 -2.33 20.75
C THR A 83 -2.56 -3.70 21.43
N LEU A 84 -3.47 -4.57 20.98
CA LEU A 84 -3.57 -5.96 21.43
C LEU A 84 -2.51 -6.89 20.81
N GLY A 85 -1.61 -6.37 19.99
CA GLY A 85 -0.47 -7.13 19.45
C GLY A 85 -0.81 -8.05 18.28
N ARG A 86 -1.98 -7.89 17.62
CA ARG A 86 -2.41 -8.75 16.51
C ARG A 86 -1.41 -8.77 15.35
N PHE A 87 -0.70 -7.66 15.12
CA PHE A 87 0.28 -7.49 14.04
C PHE A 87 1.74 -7.64 14.52
N GLY A 88 1.93 -8.29 15.67
CA GLY A 88 3.23 -8.50 16.30
C GLY A 88 3.53 -7.50 17.42
N ASN A 89 4.18 -7.98 18.48
CA ASN A 89 4.61 -7.14 19.60
C ASN A 89 5.93 -6.44 19.24
N LYS A 90 5.87 -5.14 18.94
CA LYS A 90 7.05 -4.26 18.95
C LYS A 90 7.27 -3.59 20.32
N GLY A 91 6.61 -4.08 21.36
CA GLY A 91 6.87 -3.66 22.72
C GLY A 91 8.28 -4.09 23.12
N VAL A 92 9.21 -3.14 23.17
CA VAL A 92 10.35 -3.22 24.09
C VAL A 92 9.73 -3.42 25.47
N ALA A 93 9.99 -4.56 26.11
CA ALA A 93 9.68 -4.74 27.52
C ALA A 93 10.34 -3.58 28.27
N ALA A 94 9.53 -2.75 28.92
CA ALA A 94 10.00 -1.76 29.87
C ALA A 94 10.59 -2.46 31.10
#